data_AF-A0A3Q9CQX4-F1
#
_entry.id   AF-A0A3Q9CQX4-F1
#
_cell.length_a   1.000
_cell.length_b   1.000
_cell.length_c   1.000
_cell.angle_alpha   90.00
_cell.angle_beta   90.00
_cell.angle_gamma   90.00
#
_symmetry.space_group_name_H-M   'P 1'
#
loop_
_entity.id
_entity.type
_entity.pdbx_description
1 polymer ?
#
loop_
_entity_poly.entity_id
_entity_poly.type
_entity_poly.pdbx_seq_one_letter_code
_entity_poly.pdbx_strand_id
1 'polypeptide(L)'
;MRLTQGCFSFLPDLTDQQIEKQIAYAVTKGWAMNVEWTDDPHPRNNYWELWGLPLFDIKDPASVMFELKEARKSCAAGYIRLNAFDASYGVESCVMSFIVNRPTSEPGFYLERTEAQGRIIRYTIKSYSVQANPEGGRY
;
A
#
# COMPACT_ATOMS: atom_id res chain seq x y z
N MET A 1 11.30 10.90 -5.72
CA MET A 1 9.90 11.38 -5.86
C MET A 1 9.08 10.87 -4.67
N ARG A 2 7.80 11.24 -4.55
CA ARG A 2 6.91 10.70 -3.50
C ARG A 2 5.79 9.90 -4.17
N LEU A 3 5.69 8.60 -3.88
CA LEU A 3 4.57 7.80 -4.37
C LEU A 3 3.27 8.29 -3.74
N THR A 4 2.28 8.60 -4.58
CA THR A 4 1.00 9.21 -4.19
C THR A 4 -0.18 8.24 -4.25
N GLN A 5 0.08 6.92 -4.28
CA GLN A 5 -0.96 5.91 -4.02
C GLN A 5 -1.48 6.03 -2.58
N GLY A 6 -2.69 5.52 -2.33
CA GLY A 6 -3.37 5.64 -1.05
C GLY A 6 -4.01 7.02 -0.83
N CYS A 7 -5.11 7.06 -0.09
CA CYS A 7 -5.99 8.25 -0.03
C CYS A 7 -5.42 9.47 0.71
N PHE A 8 -4.28 9.34 1.42
CA PHE A 8 -3.69 10.41 2.22
C PHE A 8 -2.26 10.82 1.82
N SER A 9 -1.72 10.33 0.70
CA SER A 9 -0.30 10.54 0.37
C SER A 9 0.10 11.98 -0.03
N PHE A 10 -0.87 12.89 -0.20
CA PHE A 10 -0.63 14.33 -0.35
C PHE A 10 -0.47 15.06 0.99
N LEU A 11 -0.88 14.42 2.09
CA LEU A 11 -0.57 14.88 3.44
C LEU A 11 0.85 14.44 3.83
N PRO A 12 1.44 15.04 4.88
CA PRO A 12 2.60 14.47 5.54
C PRO A 12 2.36 13.02 5.97
N ASP A 13 3.42 12.25 6.15
CA ASP A 13 3.30 10.87 6.62
C ASP A 13 2.61 10.82 7.98
N LEU A 14 1.62 9.94 8.08
CA LEU A 14 0.77 9.85 9.27
C LEU A 14 1.56 9.32 10.46
N THR A 15 1.38 9.94 11.62
CA THR A 15 1.91 9.41 12.88
C THR A 15 1.10 8.19 13.32
N ASP A 16 1.67 7.35 14.19
CA ASP A 16 0.94 6.21 14.77
C ASP A 16 -0.39 6.61 15.41
N GLN A 17 -0.44 7.77 16.07
CA GLN A 17 -1.69 8.29 16.65
C GLN A 17 -2.73 8.67 15.59
N GLN A 18 -2.30 9.19 14.43
CA GLN A 18 -3.20 9.49 13.32
C GLN A 18 -3.69 8.22 12.63
N ILE A 19 -2.80 7.24 12.45
CA ILE A 19 -3.13 5.92 11.90
C ILE A 19 -4.15 5.21 12.79
N GLU A 20 -3.91 5.17 14.10
CA GLU A 20 -4.82 4.56 15.08
C GLU A 20 -6.23 5.16 15.01
N LYS A 21 -6.36 6.48 14.80
CA LYS A 21 -7.68 7.12 14.60
C LYS A 21 -8.38 6.65 13.31
N GLN A 22 -7.65 6.43 12.22
CA GLN A 22 -8.24 5.89 10.99
C GLN A 22 -8.66 4.43 11.16
N ILE A 23 -7.86 3.63 11.87
CA ILE A 23 -8.22 2.26 12.23
C ILE A 23 -9.48 2.25 13.10
N ALA A 24 -9.52 3.06 14.16
CA ALA A 24 -10.69 3.15 15.04
C ALA A 24 -11.94 3.53 14.26
N TYR A 25 -11.83 4.49 13.33
CA TYR A 25 -12.93 4.83 12.42
C TYR A 25 -13.42 3.61 11.63
N ALA A 26 -12.53 2.87 10.97
CA ALA A 26 -12.90 1.67 10.21
C ALA A 26 -13.53 0.57 11.09
N VAL A 27 -12.95 0.32 12.26
CA VAL A 27 -13.46 -0.69 13.22
C VAL A 27 -14.85 -0.30 13.72
N THR A 28 -15.12 0.98 14.02
CA THR A 28 -16.46 1.44 14.41
C THR A 28 -17.50 1.30 13.30
N LYS A 29 -17.08 1.26 12.03
CA LYS A 29 -17.94 0.94 10.88
C LYS A 29 -18.18 -0.57 10.70
N GLY A 30 -17.47 -1.42 11.45
CA GLY A 30 -17.52 -2.87 11.29
C GLY A 30 -16.75 -3.40 10.08
N TRP A 31 -15.80 -2.62 9.56
CA TRP A 31 -14.96 -3.03 8.44
C TRP A 31 -13.78 -3.88 8.91
N ALA A 32 -13.42 -4.90 8.14
CA ALA A 32 -12.28 -5.75 8.42
C ALA A 32 -10.98 -5.05 7.97
N MET A 33 -9.98 -5.02 8.84
CA MET A 33 -8.68 -4.40 8.54
C MET A 33 -7.66 -5.44 8.08
N ASN A 34 -6.81 -5.10 7.11
CA ASN A 34 -5.60 -5.88 6.82
C ASN A 34 -4.39 -4.98 6.56
N VAL A 35 -3.21 -5.59 6.65
CA VAL A 35 -1.92 -4.95 6.38
C VAL A 35 -1.29 -5.66 5.19
N GLU A 36 -0.72 -4.89 4.27
CA GLU A 36 -0.06 -5.42 3.07
C GLU A 36 1.24 -4.70 2.79
N TRP A 37 2.21 -5.41 2.21
CA TRP A 37 3.54 -4.90 1.90
C TRP A 37 3.91 -5.07 0.42
N THR A 38 4.69 -4.14 -0.12
CA THR A 38 5.39 -4.35 -1.39
C THR A 38 6.62 -3.48 -1.50
N ASP A 39 7.58 -3.91 -2.32
CA ASP A 39 8.66 -3.06 -2.81
C ASP A 39 8.58 -2.81 -4.34
N ASP A 40 7.49 -3.25 -5.00
CA ASP A 40 7.14 -2.84 -6.37
C ASP A 40 6.06 -1.73 -6.34
N PRO A 41 6.45 -0.45 -6.57
CA PRO A 41 5.54 0.67 -6.49
C PRO A 41 4.69 0.85 -7.76
N HIS A 42 4.78 -0.05 -8.75
CA HIS A 42 4.10 0.10 -10.04
C HIS A 42 2.58 0.34 -9.87
N PRO A 43 1.97 1.29 -10.61
CA PRO A 43 0.55 1.64 -10.43
C PRO A 43 -0.43 0.53 -10.82
N ARG A 44 0.07 -0.55 -11.43
CA ARG A 44 -0.71 -1.75 -11.78
C ARG A 44 -0.31 -2.97 -10.96
N ASN A 45 0.52 -2.80 -9.94
CA ASN A 45 0.75 -3.84 -8.94
C ASN A 45 -0.45 -3.88 -7.99
N ASN A 46 -1.43 -4.71 -8.33
CA ASN A 46 -2.72 -4.76 -7.63
C ASN A 46 -2.63 -5.52 -6.31
N TYR A 47 -1.85 -6.61 -6.30
CA TYR A 47 -1.73 -7.55 -5.20
C TYR A 47 -0.41 -7.32 -4.48
N TRP A 48 -0.49 -6.65 -3.34
CA TRP A 48 0.63 -6.54 -2.41
C TRP A 48 0.63 -7.78 -1.51
N GLU A 49 1.78 -8.09 -0.95
CA GLU A 49 1.95 -9.27 -0.11
C GLU A 49 1.15 -9.13 1.18
N LEU A 50 0.35 -10.16 1.49
CA LEU A 50 -0.48 -10.17 2.69
C LEU A 50 0.37 -10.34 3.94
N TRP A 51 0.18 -9.46 4.93
CA TRP A 51 0.65 -9.71 6.28
C TRP A 51 -0.41 -10.50 7.05
N GLY A 52 -0.25 -11.83 7.07
CA GLY A 52 -1.20 -12.73 7.71
C GLY A 52 -2.59 -12.70 7.04
N LEU A 53 -3.64 -12.88 7.84
CA LEU A 53 -5.03 -12.81 7.38
C LEU A 53 -5.66 -11.46 7.77
N PRO A 54 -6.69 -10.99 7.04
CA PRO A 54 -7.50 -9.86 7.49
C PRO A 54 -8.08 -10.11 8.90
N LEU A 55 -8.12 -9.05 9.70
CA LEU A 55 -8.50 -9.06 11.11
C LEU A 55 -10.03 -8.96 11.26
N PHE A 56 -10.77 -9.95 10.76
CA PHE A 56 -12.24 -9.93 10.67
C PHE A 56 -12.97 -9.73 12.01
N ASP A 57 -12.56 -10.45 13.06
CA ASP A 57 -13.24 -10.45 14.36
C ASP A 57 -12.63 -9.46 15.37
N ILE A 58 -11.62 -8.69 14.96
CA ILE A 58 -10.90 -7.77 15.83
C ILE A 58 -11.69 -6.48 16.02
N LYS A 59 -12.00 -6.18 17.29
CA LYS A 59 -12.74 -4.98 17.70
C LYS A 59 -11.88 -3.92 18.36
N ASP A 60 -10.64 -4.26 18.73
CA ASP A 60 -9.71 -3.34 19.38
C ASP A 60 -8.72 -2.78 18.33
N PRO A 61 -8.72 -1.46 18.07
CA PRO A 61 -7.72 -0.82 17.20
C PRO A 61 -6.28 -1.10 17.60
N ALA A 62 -6.01 -1.34 18.90
CA ALA A 62 -4.68 -1.65 19.38
C ALA A 62 -4.14 -2.97 18.83
N SER A 63 -5.00 -3.97 18.57
CA SER A 63 -4.60 -5.23 17.94
C SER A 63 -4.16 -5.03 16.48
N VAL A 64 -4.85 -4.16 15.73
CA VAL A 64 -4.44 -3.81 14.35
C VAL A 64 -3.11 -3.04 14.36
N MET A 65 -2.94 -2.13 15.31
CA MET A 65 -1.67 -1.41 15.49
C MET A 65 -0.52 -2.32 15.92
N PHE A 66 -0.79 -3.38 16.67
CA PHE A 66 0.19 -4.40 17.02
C PHE A 66 0.68 -5.13 15.78
N GLU A 67 -0.22 -5.67 14.95
CA GLU A 67 0.14 -6.34 13.69
C GLU A 67 0.91 -5.42 12.74
N LEU A 68 0.49 -4.15 12.62
CA LEU A 68 1.25 -3.16 11.84
C LEU A 68 2.69 -2.98 12.35
N LYS A 69 2.89 -2.96 13.66
CA LYS A 69 4.23 -2.82 14.26
C LYS A 69 5.09 -4.06 14.03
N GLU A 70 4.50 -5.25 14.07
CA GLU A 70 5.22 -6.49 13.74
C GLU A 70 5.58 -6.54 12.25
N ALA A 71 4.66 -6.18 11.35
CA ALA A 71 4.93 -6.06 9.92
C ALA A 71 6.10 -5.10 9.63
N ARG A 72 6.13 -3.93 10.30
CA ARG A 72 7.23 -2.96 10.20
C ARG A 72 8.59 -3.50 10.62
N LYS A 73 8.64 -4.47 11.53
CA LYS A 73 9.88 -5.10 12.00
C LYS A 73 10.36 -6.22 11.08
N SER A 74 9.43 -6.93 10.45
CA SER A 74 9.72 -8.15 9.70
C SER A 74 9.82 -7.95 8.20
N CYS A 75 9.08 -7.01 7.62
CA CYS A 75 9.13 -6.74 6.19
C CYS A 75 10.42 -6.03 5.79
N ALA A 76 10.90 -6.33 4.58
CA ALA A 76 12.04 -5.61 3.99
C ALA A 76 11.68 -4.12 3.72
N ALA A 77 12.70 -3.31 3.44
CA ALA A 77 12.50 -1.91 3.08
C ALA A 77 11.58 -1.82 1.85
N GLY A 78 10.53 -0.99 1.96
CA GLY A 78 9.46 -0.94 0.98
C GLY A 78 8.27 -0.13 1.47
N TYR A 79 7.10 -0.42 0.92
CA TYR A 79 5.82 0.19 1.26
C TYR A 79 4.99 -0.75 2.12
N ILE A 80 4.30 -0.18 3.10
CA ILE A 80 3.21 -0.88 3.82
C ILE A 80 1.95 -0.04 3.66
N ARG A 81 0.83 -0.69 3.35
CA ARG A 81 -0.50 -0.08 3.34
C ARG A 81 -1.42 -0.77 4.34
N LEU A 82 -2.34 0.01 4.89
CA LEU A 82 -3.51 -0.50 5.60
C LEU A 82 -4.71 -0.41 4.68
N ASN A 83 -5.54 -1.45 4.68
CA ASN A 83 -6.83 -1.42 4.00
C ASN A 83 -7.98 -1.74 4.96
N ALA A 84 -9.16 -1.21 4.65
CA ALA A 84 -10.42 -1.54 5.30
C ALA A 84 -11.38 -2.13 4.26
N PHE A 85 -11.90 -3.32 4.54
CA PHE A 85 -12.79 -4.07 3.68
C PHE A 85 -14.21 -4.11 4.25
N ASP A 86 -15.20 -3.78 3.41
CA ASP A 86 -16.61 -3.85 3.76
C ASP A 86 -17.26 -5.02 3.02
N ALA A 87 -17.69 -6.02 3.79
CA ALA A 87 -18.32 -7.24 3.28
C ALA A 87 -19.85 -7.11 3.15
N SER A 88 -20.43 -5.94 3.41
CA SER A 88 -21.87 -5.74 3.25
C SER A 88 -22.30 -5.86 1.77
N TYR A 89 -23.48 -6.45 1.58
CA TYR A 89 -24.07 -6.65 0.26
C TYR A 89 -24.14 -5.34 -0.53
N GLY A 90 -23.61 -5.35 -1.76
CA GLY A 90 -23.56 -4.19 -2.64
C GLY A 90 -22.28 -3.35 -2.51
N VAL A 91 -21.45 -3.60 -1.49
CA VAL A 91 -20.09 -3.03 -1.38
C VAL A 91 -19.05 -4.09 -1.71
N GLU A 92 -18.93 -5.13 -0.88
CA GLU A 92 -18.07 -6.31 -1.08
C GLU A 92 -16.65 -5.98 -1.58
N SER A 93 -16.06 -4.91 -1.04
CA SER A 93 -14.83 -4.31 -1.58
C SER A 93 -14.05 -3.53 -0.52
N CYS A 94 -12.81 -3.17 -0.88
CA CYS A 94 -12.01 -2.22 -0.13
C CYS A 94 -12.64 -0.82 -0.21
N VAL A 95 -12.88 -0.21 0.94
CA VAL A 95 -13.50 1.13 1.07
C VAL A 95 -12.52 2.19 1.56
N MET A 96 -11.34 1.79 2.03
CA MET A 96 -10.26 2.69 2.45
C MET A 96 -8.91 2.00 2.29
N SER A 97 -7.93 2.67 1.67
CA SER A 97 -6.55 2.21 1.57
C SER A 97 -5.59 3.39 1.66
N PHE A 98 -4.60 3.31 2.55
CA PHE A 98 -3.59 4.35 2.72
C PHE A 98 -2.22 3.79 3.12
N ILE A 99 -1.17 4.49 2.71
CA ILE A 99 0.22 4.14 2.99
C ILE A 99 0.56 4.52 4.45
N VAL A 100 1.19 3.59 5.17
CA VAL A 100 1.66 3.76 6.56
C VAL A 100 3.17 3.66 6.72
N ASN A 101 3.86 3.15 5.70
CA ASN A 101 5.33 3.19 5.57
C ASN A 101 5.71 3.37 4.11
N ARG A 102 6.79 4.12 3.87
CA ARG A 102 7.41 4.31 2.56
C ARG A 102 8.93 4.28 2.71
N PRO A 103 9.69 3.95 1.64
CA PRO A 103 11.14 4.09 1.63
C PRO A 103 11.58 5.53 1.84
N THR A 104 12.78 5.73 2.41
CA THR A 104 13.39 7.06 2.60
C THR A 104 13.61 7.80 1.28
N SER A 105 13.95 7.05 0.21
CA SER A 105 14.13 7.59 -1.13
C SER A 105 13.45 6.68 -2.15
N GLU A 106 12.48 7.23 -2.88
CA GLU A 106 11.80 6.56 -3.99
C GLU A 106 12.32 7.15 -5.32
N PRO A 107 13.07 6.39 -6.15
CA PRO A 107 13.59 6.90 -7.42
C PRO A 107 12.48 7.14 -8.45
N GLY A 108 11.34 6.46 -8.34
CA GLY A 108 10.17 6.61 -9.18
C GLY A 108 10.22 5.77 -10.44
N PHE A 109 9.74 6.36 -11.53
CA PHE A 109 9.52 5.66 -12.79
C PHE A 109 10.03 6.48 -13.96
N TYR A 110 10.31 5.80 -15.06
CA TYR A 110 10.37 6.43 -16.38
C TYR A 110 9.29 5.86 -17.30
N LEU A 111 8.95 6.64 -18.32
CA LEU A 111 7.99 6.26 -19.35
C LEU A 111 8.75 5.79 -20.59
N GLU A 112 8.83 4.48 -20.77
CA GLU A 112 9.36 3.85 -21.99
C GLU A 112 8.39 4.08 -23.15
N ARG A 113 8.92 4.38 -24.33
CA ARG A 113 8.17 4.73 -25.52
C ARG A 113 8.65 3.87 -26.69
N THR A 114 7.76 3.05 -27.24
CA THR A 114 8.04 2.23 -28.44
C THR A 114 7.16 2.71 -29.59
N GLU A 115 7.77 3.12 -30.69
CA GLU A 115 7.06 3.47 -31.93
C GLU A 115 6.29 2.25 -32.47
N ALA A 116 5.04 2.46 -32.86
CA ALA A 116 4.16 1.46 -33.47
C ALA A 116 3.62 1.98 -34.82
N GLN A 117 2.60 1.33 -35.38
CA GLN A 117 2.05 1.70 -36.68
C GLN A 117 1.59 3.17 -36.70
N GLY A 118 2.05 3.92 -37.70
CA GLY A 118 1.69 5.33 -37.89
C GLY A 118 2.37 6.24 -36.87
N ARG A 119 1.57 6.89 -36.02
CA ARG A 119 2.03 7.83 -34.97
C ARG A 119 1.75 7.33 -33.55
N ILE A 120 1.45 6.04 -33.42
CA ILE A 120 1.14 5.41 -32.14
C ILE A 120 2.44 5.17 -31.38
N ILE A 121 2.44 5.54 -30.10
CA ILE A 121 3.47 5.16 -29.14
C ILE A 121 2.86 4.16 -28.15
N ARG A 122 3.49 3.01 -27.98
CA ARG A 122 3.19 2.07 -26.90
C ARG A 122 4.01 2.45 -25.68
N TYR A 123 3.34 2.56 -24.54
CA TYR A 123 3.94 3.01 -23.30
C TYR A 123 4.13 1.86 -22.33
N THR A 124 5.29 1.83 -21.67
CA THR A 124 5.54 0.99 -20.50
C THR A 124 6.02 1.89 -19.36
N ILE A 125 5.36 1.82 -18.20
CA ILE A 125 5.87 2.45 -16.97
C ILE A 125 6.89 1.48 -16.38
N LYS A 126 8.11 1.96 -16.12
CA LYS A 126 9.21 1.14 -15.59
C LYS A 126 9.66 1.73 -14.25
N SER A 127 9.61 0.93 -13.19
CA SER A 127 10.15 1.31 -11.88
C SER A 127 11.66 1.19 -11.88
N TYR A 128 12.36 2.21 -11.37
CA TYR A 128 13.82 2.17 -11.21
C TYR A 128 14.27 1.16 -10.16
N SER A 129 13.54 1.03 -9.04
CA SER A 129 13.90 0.11 -7.95
C SER A 129 13.76 -1.35 -8.38
N VAL A 130 12.67 -1.67 -9.07
CA VAL A 130 12.33 -3.04 -9.52
C VAL A 130 13.27 -3.55 -10.60
N GLN A 131 13.67 -2.71 -11.55
CA GLN A 131 14.58 -3.15 -12.62
C GLN A 131 16.02 -3.34 -12.13
N ALA A 132 16.40 -2.67 -11.04
CA ALA A 132 17.77 -2.67 -10.53
C ALA A 132 18.05 -3.87 -9.63
N ASN A 133 17.08 -4.28 -8.80
CA ASN A 133 17.27 -5.29 -7.77
C ASN A 133 16.06 -6.24 -7.66
N PRO A 134 16.27 -7.49 -7.20
CA PRO A 134 15.19 -8.41 -6.88
C PRO A 134 14.39 -7.94 -5.66
N GLU A 135 13.20 -8.53 -5.48
CA GLU A 135 12.34 -8.31 -4.32
C GLU A 135 13.09 -8.55 -3.00
N GLY A 136 12.83 -7.71 -2.00
CA GLY A 136 13.48 -7.68 -0.70
C GLY A 136 14.78 -6.87 -0.66
N GLY A 137 15.35 -6.51 -1.82
CA GLY A 137 16.58 -5.72 -1.96
C GLY A 137 16.43 -4.44 -2.76
N ARG A 138 15.20 -3.94 -2.94
CA ARG A 138 14.90 -2.80 -3.83
C ARG A 138 15.14 -1.42 -3.22
N TYR A 139 15.18 -1.31 -1.89
CA TYR A 139 15.37 -0.05 -1.15
C TYR A 139 16.35 -0.18 0.01
#